data_AF-A0AAJ7X8J0-F1
#
_entry.id   AF-A0AAJ7X8J0-F1
#
_cell.length_a   1.000
_cell.length_b   1.000
_cell.length_c   1.000
_cell.angle_alpha   90.00
_cell.angle_beta   90.00
_cell.angle_gamma   90.00
#
_symmetry.space_group_name_H-M   'P 1'
#
loop_
_entity.id
_entity.type
_entity.pdbx_description
1 polymer ?
#
loop_
_entity_poly.entity_id
_entity_poly.type
_entity_poly.pdbx_seq_one_letter_code
_entity_poly.pdbx_strand_id
1 'polypeptide(L)'
;MEVNTSSRYDLLTNASHVTSIQSSNLKKMAMFSAMLLLSLSFTFLVLYLMLRNYSLREKLRFVLLVTLLLSQVMFNTMQCLFYLLELHQIQLSRLMCTVYFTFLSLSSFSELYSIAAMSVDKYVAICWVLRYNEICSIERFLKVVAIVVLMASLSSLLQLVFRLATPMISEEDPPGQFAYCSIDSLNAKSPIVRSIVNFLNVLPILISIVVLSVCYCLISREGKRNGSIRVASKRARYTVMFHSLQVSFYVLPIFLYYVEKVYFTIAEGTVEQLLILKTIVFGAAQGLSPIVYGLRADELREALLRVLSRCVYYDNKVHRMNKWDGRGRVQERDPEWK
;
A
#
# COMPACT_ATOMS: atom_id res chain seq x y z
N MET A 1 -12.40 51.66 26.64
CA MET A 1 -11.76 50.70 25.70
C MET A 1 -12.34 49.33 25.97
N GLU A 2 -13.55 49.07 25.49
CA GLU A 2 -14.13 47.73 25.50
C GLU A 2 -13.60 47.01 24.25
N VAL A 3 -12.55 46.20 24.42
CA VAL A 3 -12.18 45.22 23.40
C VAL A 3 -13.31 44.21 23.35
N ASN A 4 -14.10 44.33 22.29
CA ASN A 4 -15.32 43.59 21.98
C ASN A 4 -15.20 42.11 22.36
N THR A 5 -15.96 41.67 23.37
CA THR A 5 -15.98 40.29 23.87
C THR A 5 -16.23 39.28 22.75
N SER A 6 -17.07 39.63 21.77
CA SER A 6 -17.30 38.83 20.54
C SER A 6 -16.00 38.50 19.80
N SER A 7 -15.13 39.48 19.60
CA SER A 7 -13.85 39.28 18.89
C SER A 7 -12.89 38.37 19.65
N ARG A 8 -12.95 38.38 21.00
CA ARG A 8 -12.14 37.50 21.85
C ARG A 8 -12.67 36.07 21.83
N TYR A 9 -13.99 35.88 21.77
CA TYR A 9 -14.58 34.55 21.58
C TYR A 9 -14.21 33.96 20.22
N ASP A 10 -14.32 34.75 19.14
CA ASP A 10 -13.97 34.33 17.77
C ASP A 10 -12.48 33.94 17.64
N LEU A 11 -11.59 34.67 18.33
CA LEU A 11 -10.16 34.35 18.39
C LEU A 11 -9.87 33.04 19.15
N LEU A 12 -10.57 32.80 20.25
CA LEU A 12 -10.41 31.57 21.06
C LEU A 12 -10.99 30.35 20.34
N THR A 13 -12.11 30.49 19.63
CA THR A 13 -12.69 29.42 18.80
C THR A 13 -11.83 29.11 17.59
N ASN A 14 -11.25 30.12 16.93
CA ASN A 14 -10.31 29.89 15.84
C ASN A 14 -9.02 29.22 16.34
N ALA A 15 -8.49 29.63 17.50
CA ALA A 15 -7.30 29.01 18.09
C ALA A 15 -7.56 27.55 18.53
N SER A 16 -8.73 27.25 19.11
CA SER A 16 -9.09 25.89 19.49
C SER A 16 -9.36 24.99 18.28
N HIS A 17 -9.91 25.53 17.20
CA HIS A 17 -10.12 24.82 15.95
C HIS A 17 -8.81 24.55 15.18
N VAL A 18 -7.88 25.51 15.16
CA VAL A 18 -6.55 25.30 14.56
C VAL A 18 -5.75 24.24 15.32
N THR A 19 -5.79 24.27 16.66
CA THR A 19 -5.08 23.30 17.50
C THR A 19 -5.66 21.89 17.40
N SER A 20 -6.99 21.74 17.24
CA SER A 20 -7.60 20.43 17.02
C SER A 20 -7.21 19.82 15.65
N ILE A 21 -7.23 20.62 14.58
CA ILE A 21 -6.78 20.19 13.25
C ILE A 21 -5.31 19.75 13.28
N GLN A 22 -4.44 20.55 13.89
CA GLN A 22 -3.01 20.26 13.98
C GLN A 22 -2.75 18.97 14.79
N SER A 23 -3.48 18.75 15.88
CA SER A 23 -3.45 17.49 16.65
C SER A 23 -3.90 16.29 15.81
N SER A 24 -4.96 16.43 15.03
CA SER A 24 -5.48 15.36 14.17
C SER A 24 -4.49 14.98 13.05
N ASN A 25 -3.86 15.98 12.42
CA ASN A 25 -2.87 15.77 11.36
C ASN A 25 -1.58 15.15 11.90
N LEU A 26 -1.15 15.52 13.11
CA LEU A 26 -0.02 14.89 13.79
C LEU A 26 -0.26 13.40 14.05
N LYS A 27 -1.46 13.02 14.52
CA LYS A 27 -1.83 11.61 14.72
C LYS A 27 -1.80 10.82 13.41
N LYS A 28 -2.37 11.38 12.33
CA LYS A 28 -2.36 10.75 11.00
C LYS A 28 -0.93 10.60 10.46
N MET A 29 -0.10 11.63 10.59
CA MET A 29 1.31 11.57 10.21
C MET A 29 2.06 10.47 10.96
N ALA A 30 1.90 10.39 12.28
CA ALA A 30 2.53 9.35 13.10
C ALA A 30 2.12 7.93 12.65
N MET A 31 0.83 7.73 12.35
CA MET A 31 0.34 6.46 11.82
C MET A 31 0.96 6.09 10.47
N PHE A 32 0.94 7.00 9.49
CA PHE A 32 1.55 6.75 8.18
C PHE A 32 3.07 6.56 8.27
N SER A 33 3.72 7.22 9.23
CA SER A 33 5.15 7.04 9.48
C SER A 33 5.45 5.65 10.04
N ALA A 34 4.63 5.16 10.99
CA ALA A 34 4.75 3.79 11.48
C ALA A 34 4.50 2.75 10.37
N MET A 35 3.51 2.99 9.49
CA MET A 35 3.23 2.13 8.33
C MET A 35 4.36 2.18 7.30
N LEU A 36 4.97 3.34 7.08
CA LEU A 36 6.14 3.49 6.22
C LEU A 36 7.32 2.66 6.76
N LEU A 37 7.63 2.77 8.05
CA LEU A 37 8.70 1.98 8.67
C LEU A 37 8.44 0.47 8.59
N LEU A 38 7.19 0.04 8.80
CA LEU A 38 6.78 -1.35 8.67
C LEU A 38 6.93 -1.84 7.22
N SER A 39 6.42 -1.09 6.24
CA SER A 39 6.50 -1.43 4.83
C SER A 39 7.94 -1.47 4.32
N LEU A 40 8.80 -0.53 4.73
CA LEU A 40 10.23 -0.53 4.42
C LEU A 40 10.94 -1.75 4.99
N SER A 41 10.68 -2.06 6.26
CA SER A 41 11.27 -3.20 6.95
C SER A 41 10.88 -4.51 6.27
N PHE A 42 9.62 -4.66 5.89
CA PHE A 42 9.14 -5.83 5.16
C PHE A 42 9.69 -5.91 3.73
N THR A 43 9.75 -4.78 3.02
CA THR A 43 10.35 -4.68 1.68
C THR A 43 11.80 -5.14 1.71
N PHE A 44 12.58 -4.61 2.65
CA PHE A 44 13.97 -4.98 2.83
C PHE A 44 14.12 -6.47 3.16
N LEU A 45 13.30 -6.99 4.07
CA LEU A 45 13.30 -8.41 4.43
C LEU A 45 13.03 -9.32 3.21
N VAL A 46 11.99 -9.03 2.43
CA VAL A 46 11.64 -9.83 1.25
C VAL A 46 12.74 -9.76 0.21
N LEU A 47 13.25 -8.56 -0.09
CA LEU A 47 14.37 -8.39 -1.03
C LEU A 47 15.61 -9.15 -0.57
N TYR A 48 15.97 -9.05 0.71
CA TYR A 48 17.09 -9.80 1.30
C TYR A 48 16.92 -11.31 1.13
N LEU A 49 15.73 -11.84 1.44
CA LEU A 49 15.44 -13.27 1.30
C LEU A 49 15.47 -13.72 -0.16
N MET A 50 14.96 -12.90 -1.08
CA MET A 50 15.03 -13.13 -2.52
C MET A 50 16.47 -13.12 -3.03
N LEU A 51 17.33 -12.22 -2.55
CA LEU A 51 18.76 -12.19 -2.90
C LEU A 51 19.49 -13.45 -2.40
N ARG A 52 19.15 -13.94 -1.20
CA ARG A 52 19.74 -15.15 -0.62
C ARG A 52 19.25 -16.45 -1.23
N ASN A 53 18.01 -16.50 -1.73
CA ASN A 53 17.38 -17.74 -2.20
C ASN A 53 16.92 -17.60 -3.65
N TYR A 54 17.68 -18.18 -4.58
CA TYR A 54 17.37 -18.16 -6.01
C TYR A 54 15.97 -18.72 -6.33
N SER A 55 15.54 -19.78 -5.65
CA SER A 55 14.20 -20.38 -5.82
C SER A 55 13.04 -19.42 -5.52
N LEU A 56 13.25 -18.36 -4.73
CA LEU A 56 12.23 -17.33 -4.52
C LEU A 56 12.14 -16.36 -5.71
N ARG A 57 13.25 -16.11 -6.40
CA ARG A 57 13.28 -15.23 -7.59
C ARG A 57 12.56 -15.83 -8.79
N GLU A 58 12.51 -17.15 -8.85
CA GLU A 58 11.84 -17.89 -9.93
C GLU A 58 10.31 -17.99 -9.78
N LYS A 59 9.72 -17.33 -8.77
CA LYS A 59 8.26 -17.33 -8.59
C LYS A 59 7.68 -15.93 -8.77
N LEU A 60 6.82 -15.78 -9.77
CA LEU A 60 6.14 -14.51 -10.11
C LEU A 60 5.51 -13.83 -8.90
N ARG A 61 4.84 -14.59 -8.02
CA ARG A 61 4.22 -14.08 -6.79
C ARG A 61 5.16 -13.25 -5.90
N PHE A 62 6.46 -13.56 -5.85
CA PHE A 62 7.41 -12.82 -5.03
C PHE A 62 7.87 -11.53 -5.71
N VAL A 63 7.99 -11.55 -7.05
CA VAL A 63 8.24 -10.32 -7.82
C VAL A 63 7.05 -9.36 -7.70
N LEU A 64 5.82 -9.86 -7.85
CA LEU A 64 4.59 -9.10 -7.61
C LEU A 64 4.49 -8.59 -6.17
N LEU A 65 4.98 -9.37 -5.19
CA LEU A 65 5.03 -8.94 -3.79
C LEU A 65 5.96 -7.76 -3.61
N VAL A 66 7.12 -7.75 -4.26
CA VAL A 66 8.01 -6.58 -4.23
C VAL A 66 7.34 -5.37 -4.89
N THR A 67 6.68 -5.52 -6.03
CA THR A 67 5.94 -4.42 -6.68
C THR A 67 4.83 -3.85 -5.77
N LEU A 68 4.08 -4.72 -5.09
CA LEU A 68 3.07 -4.34 -4.10
C LEU A 68 3.72 -3.51 -2.97
N LEU A 69 4.80 -4.01 -2.38
CA LEU A 69 5.49 -3.39 -1.25
C LEU A 69 6.12 -2.03 -1.62
N LEU A 70 6.72 -1.91 -2.80
CA LEU A 70 7.23 -0.63 -3.30
C LEU A 70 6.11 0.39 -3.50
N SER A 71 4.93 -0.06 -3.96
CA SER A 71 3.76 0.80 -4.11
C SER A 71 3.26 1.30 -2.75
N GLN A 72 3.28 0.45 -1.71
CA GLN A 72 2.95 0.84 -0.33
C GLN A 72 3.95 1.83 0.26
N VAL A 73 5.26 1.61 0.06
CA VAL A 73 6.30 2.55 0.51
C VAL A 73 6.09 3.91 -0.15
N MET A 74 5.84 3.94 -1.46
CA MET A 74 5.57 5.18 -2.20
C MET A 74 4.32 5.88 -1.67
N PHE A 75 3.23 5.15 -1.47
CA PHE A 75 1.98 5.70 -0.93
C PHE A 75 2.18 6.31 0.46
N ASN A 76 2.77 5.56 1.39
CA ASN A 76 2.97 6.01 2.76
C ASN A 76 3.94 7.20 2.83
N THR A 77 4.97 7.22 1.99
CA THR A 77 5.88 8.37 1.86
C THR A 77 5.12 9.63 1.41
N MET A 78 4.27 9.50 0.40
CA MET A 78 3.46 10.62 -0.07
C MET A 78 2.50 11.10 1.02
N GLN A 79 1.83 10.21 1.75
CA GLN A 79 0.96 10.60 2.87
C GLN A 79 1.71 11.32 3.99
N CYS A 80 2.89 10.84 4.39
CA CYS A 80 3.73 11.54 5.37
C CYS A 80 4.08 12.95 4.87
N LEU A 81 4.45 13.08 3.59
CA LEU A 81 4.72 14.38 2.99
C LEU A 81 3.48 15.29 3.02
N PHE A 82 2.29 14.77 2.72
CA PHE A 82 1.04 15.54 2.79
C PHE A 82 0.80 16.14 4.16
N TYR A 83 0.81 15.30 5.20
CA TYR A 83 0.56 15.79 6.56
C TYR A 83 1.69 16.69 7.05
N LEU A 84 2.92 16.50 6.60
CA LEU A 84 4.02 17.42 6.89
C LEU A 84 3.77 18.80 6.26
N LEU A 85 3.37 18.86 4.98
CA LEU A 85 3.01 20.10 4.29
C LEU A 85 1.84 20.80 5.00
N GLU A 86 0.81 20.05 5.39
CA GLU A 86 -0.33 20.56 6.16
C GLU A 86 0.10 21.09 7.54
N LEU A 87 0.94 20.38 8.29
CA LEU A 87 1.43 20.82 9.61
C LEU A 87 2.26 22.11 9.52
N HIS A 88 3.02 22.27 8.44
CA HIS A 88 3.81 23.48 8.16
C HIS A 88 3.04 24.54 7.38
N GLN A 89 1.76 24.30 7.07
CA GLN A 89 0.91 25.21 6.32
C GLN A 89 1.52 25.63 4.97
N ILE A 90 2.26 24.71 4.34
CA ILE A 90 2.94 24.95 3.06
C ILE A 90 1.91 24.86 1.94
N GLN A 91 1.77 25.97 1.23
CA GLN A 91 0.88 26.06 0.09
C GLN A 91 1.58 25.53 -1.18
N LEU A 92 0.84 24.83 -2.03
CA LEU A 92 1.32 24.32 -3.30
C LEU A 92 0.62 25.04 -4.44
N SER A 93 1.31 25.19 -5.57
CA SER A 93 0.63 25.56 -6.81
C SER A 93 -0.30 24.43 -7.26
N ARG A 94 -1.37 24.77 -8.00
CA ARG A 94 -2.32 23.78 -8.53
C ARG A 94 -1.63 22.66 -9.32
N LEU A 95 -0.61 22.98 -10.11
CA LEU A 95 0.17 21.99 -10.85
C LEU A 95 0.87 21.01 -9.91
N MET A 96 1.56 21.52 -8.89
CA MET A 96 2.27 20.67 -7.91
C MET A 96 1.30 19.79 -7.12
N CYS A 97 0.17 20.35 -6.70
CA CYS A 97 -0.89 19.59 -6.01
C CYS A 97 -1.47 18.49 -6.92
N THR A 98 -1.72 18.79 -8.20
CA THR A 98 -2.25 17.81 -9.16
C THR A 98 -1.24 16.68 -9.42
N VAL A 99 0.03 17.02 -9.61
CA VAL A 99 1.12 16.03 -9.78
C VAL A 99 1.25 15.16 -8.53
N TYR A 100 1.21 15.77 -7.34
CA TYR A 100 1.24 15.07 -6.06
C TYR A 100 0.12 14.02 -5.94
N PHE A 101 -1.14 14.41 -6.19
CA PHE A 101 -2.27 13.46 -6.17
C PHE A 101 -2.21 12.41 -7.28
N THR A 102 -1.52 12.70 -8.39
CA THR A 102 -1.27 11.72 -9.45
C THR A 102 -0.33 10.61 -8.96
N PHE A 103 0.73 10.94 -8.22
CA PHE A 103 1.62 9.94 -7.61
C PHE A 103 0.92 9.11 -6.52
N LEU A 104 0.05 9.72 -5.72
CA LEU A 104 -0.81 9.00 -4.78
C LEU A 104 -1.75 8.02 -5.49
N SER A 105 -2.33 8.44 -6.61
CA SER A 105 -3.23 7.59 -7.41
C SER A 105 -2.46 6.46 -8.07
N LEU A 106 -1.28 6.74 -8.62
CA LEU A 106 -0.37 5.76 -9.22
C LEU A 106 0.02 4.65 -8.23
N SER A 107 0.45 5.02 -7.02
CA SER A 107 0.80 4.04 -5.98
C SER A 107 -0.40 3.17 -5.60
N SER A 108 -1.57 3.79 -5.39
CA SER A 108 -2.81 3.08 -5.05
C SER A 108 -3.24 2.10 -6.15
N PHE A 109 -3.20 2.51 -7.42
CA PHE A 109 -3.57 1.65 -8.54
C PHE A 109 -2.56 0.54 -8.80
N SER A 110 -1.27 0.83 -8.66
CA SER A 110 -0.22 -0.19 -8.74
C SER A 110 -0.42 -1.27 -7.68
N GLU A 111 -0.81 -0.88 -6.46
CA GLU A 111 -1.15 -1.82 -5.40
C GLU A 111 -2.35 -2.70 -5.77
N LEU A 112 -3.45 -2.08 -6.20
CA LEU A 112 -4.67 -2.78 -6.63
C LEU A 112 -4.43 -3.76 -7.78
N TYR A 113 -3.69 -3.35 -8.81
CA TYR A 113 -3.39 -4.19 -9.95
C TYR A 113 -2.37 -5.29 -9.60
N SER A 114 -1.46 -5.05 -8.66
CA SER A 114 -0.56 -6.09 -8.14
C SER A 114 -1.33 -7.20 -7.43
N ILE A 115 -2.31 -6.85 -6.58
CA ILE A 115 -3.19 -7.83 -5.91
C ILE A 115 -3.99 -8.63 -6.94
N ALA A 116 -4.55 -7.95 -7.96
CA ALA A 116 -5.27 -8.62 -9.04
C ALA A 116 -4.35 -9.59 -9.79
N ALA A 117 -3.13 -9.18 -10.14
CA ALA A 117 -2.14 -10.04 -10.78
C ALA A 117 -1.74 -11.24 -9.91
N MET A 118 -1.62 -11.08 -8.58
CA MET A 118 -1.38 -12.19 -7.66
C MET A 118 -2.53 -13.20 -7.67
N SER A 119 -3.78 -12.75 -7.80
CA SER A 119 -4.93 -13.64 -7.89
C SER A 119 -4.94 -14.44 -9.20
N VAL A 120 -4.51 -13.81 -10.30
CA VAL A 120 -4.33 -14.47 -11.60
C VAL A 120 -3.21 -15.49 -11.54
N ASP A 121 -2.06 -15.16 -10.96
CA ASP A 121 -0.94 -16.08 -10.73
C ASP A 121 -1.40 -17.34 -9.98
N LYS A 122 -2.19 -17.17 -8.91
CA LYS A 122 -2.77 -18.29 -8.17
C LYS A 122 -3.74 -19.13 -9.01
N TYR A 123 -4.58 -18.48 -9.82
CA TYR A 123 -5.48 -19.20 -10.72
C TYR A 123 -4.71 -20.05 -11.72
N VAL A 124 -3.71 -19.48 -12.40
CA VAL A 124 -2.90 -20.20 -13.41
C VAL A 124 -2.14 -21.35 -12.75
N ALA A 125 -1.55 -21.14 -11.58
CA ALA A 125 -0.81 -22.18 -10.85
C ALA A 125 -1.70 -23.36 -10.42
N ILE A 126 -2.99 -23.14 -10.12
CA ILE A 126 -3.92 -24.20 -9.72
C ILE A 126 -4.50 -24.91 -10.94
N CYS A 127 -4.97 -24.16 -11.93
CA CYS A 127 -5.74 -24.75 -13.03
C CYS A 127 -4.81 -25.32 -14.10
N TRP A 128 -3.63 -24.72 -14.32
CA TRP A 128 -2.74 -25.03 -15.44
C TRP A 128 -1.33 -25.45 -14.95
N VAL A 129 -1.27 -26.37 -13.98
CA VAL A 129 -0.02 -26.85 -13.34
C VAL A 129 1.06 -27.26 -14.38
N LEU A 130 0.68 -28.03 -15.41
CA LEU A 130 1.60 -28.56 -16.42
C LEU A 130 2.25 -27.46 -17.27
N ARG A 131 1.48 -26.42 -17.63
CA ARG A 131 2.00 -25.29 -18.40
C ARG A 131 2.76 -24.30 -17.51
N TYR A 132 2.42 -24.20 -16.23
CA TYR A 132 3.06 -23.25 -15.32
C TYR A 132 4.59 -23.47 -15.22
N ASN A 133 5.05 -24.73 -15.22
CA ASN A 133 6.48 -25.05 -15.19
C ASN A 133 7.22 -24.71 -16.52
N GLU A 134 6.53 -24.76 -17.67
CA GLU A 134 7.08 -24.31 -18.96
C GLU A 134 7.00 -22.77 -19.14
N ILE A 135 6.17 -22.09 -18.35
CA ILE A 135 5.86 -20.66 -18.44
C ILE A 135 6.75 -19.80 -17.51
N CYS A 136 7.45 -20.39 -16.54
CA CYS A 136 8.28 -19.67 -15.57
C CYS A 136 9.62 -19.18 -16.17
N SER A 137 9.58 -18.12 -16.98
CA SER A 137 10.79 -17.36 -17.36
C SER A 137 10.77 -15.96 -16.77
N ILE A 138 11.96 -15.46 -16.40
CA ILE A 138 12.11 -14.16 -15.76
C ILE A 138 11.61 -13.01 -16.66
N GLU A 139 11.76 -13.15 -17.98
CA GLU A 139 11.26 -12.21 -18.97
C GLU A 139 9.74 -12.05 -18.91
N ARG A 140 9.00 -13.14 -18.68
CA ARG A 140 7.54 -13.08 -18.55
C ARG A 140 7.15 -12.42 -17.24
N PHE A 141 7.90 -12.62 -16.16
CA PHE A 141 7.62 -11.92 -14.91
C PHE A 141 7.80 -10.41 -15.06
N LEU A 142 8.86 -9.98 -15.73
CA LEU A 142 9.07 -8.57 -16.05
C LEU A 142 7.95 -8.01 -16.94
N LYS A 143 7.46 -8.78 -17.92
CA LYS A 143 6.29 -8.38 -18.72
C LYS A 143 5.04 -8.21 -17.87
N VAL A 144 4.75 -9.12 -16.95
CA VAL A 144 3.59 -9.00 -16.04
C VAL A 144 3.71 -7.76 -15.16
N VAL A 145 4.88 -7.53 -14.56
CA VAL A 145 5.14 -6.32 -13.75
C VAL A 145 5.00 -5.06 -14.60
N ALA A 146 5.55 -5.06 -15.82
CA ALA A 146 5.43 -3.94 -16.74
C ALA A 146 3.96 -3.65 -17.07
N ILE A 147 3.15 -4.68 -17.34
CA ILE A 147 1.71 -4.51 -17.58
C ILE A 147 1.01 -3.89 -16.36
N VAL A 148 1.30 -4.38 -15.14
CA VAL A 148 0.73 -3.83 -13.90
C VAL A 148 1.08 -2.34 -13.75
N VAL A 149 2.36 -1.98 -13.92
CA VAL A 149 2.83 -0.59 -13.81
C VAL A 149 2.25 0.29 -14.91
N LEU A 150 2.16 -0.21 -16.15
CA LEU A 150 1.58 0.52 -17.28
C LEU A 150 0.09 0.78 -17.07
N MET A 151 -0.67 -0.21 -16.60
CA MET A 151 -2.10 -0.06 -16.27
C MET A 151 -2.31 0.97 -15.15
N ALA A 152 -1.49 0.92 -14.11
CA ALA A 152 -1.50 1.90 -13.03
C ALA A 152 -1.20 3.31 -13.55
N SER A 153 -0.14 3.44 -14.35
CA SER A 153 0.30 4.70 -14.95
C SER A 153 -0.74 5.30 -15.87
N LEU A 154 -1.34 4.48 -16.76
CA LEU A 154 -2.40 4.93 -17.65
C LEU A 154 -3.61 5.43 -16.86
N SER A 155 -4.02 4.68 -15.82
CA SER A 155 -5.15 5.07 -14.95
C SER A 155 -4.88 6.41 -14.25
N SER A 156 -3.68 6.61 -13.69
CA SER A 156 -3.32 7.88 -13.03
C SER A 156 -3.13 9.03 -14.02
N LEU A 157 -2.59 8.77 -15.21
CA LEU A 157 -2.40 9.80 -16.25
C LEU A 157 -3.73 10.29 -16.81
N LEU A 158 -4.70 9.40 -17.01
CA LEU A 158 -6.05 9.81 -17.41
C LEU A 158 -6.65 10.77 -16.37
N GLN A 159 -6.49 10.48 -15.07
CA GLN A 159 -6.93 11.40 -14.03
C GLN A 159 -6.21 12.74 -14.07
N LEU A 160 -4.89 12.74 -14.27
CA LEU A 160 -4.09 13.96 -14.43
C LEU A 160 -4.64 14.81 -15.58
N VAL A 161 -4.84 14.20 -16.76
CA VAL A 161 -5.35 14.91 -17.96
C VAL A 161 -6.72 15.53 -17.67
N PHE A 162 -7.67 14.79 -17.11
CA PHE A 162 -8.99 15.32 -16.80
C PHE A 162 -8.98 16.39 -15.70
N ARG A 163 -8.08 16.30 -14.71
CA ARG A 163 -7.92 17.34 -13.67
C ARG A 163 -7.33 18.62 -14.26
N LEU A 164 -6.34 18.51 -15.16
CA LEU A 164 -5.72 19.66 -15.82
C LEU A 164 -6.60 20.29 -16.91
N ALA A 165 -7.40 19.49 -17.62
CA ALA A 165 -8.30 19.94 -18.69
C ALA A 165 -9.48 20.80 -18.18
N THR A 166 -9.61 21.00 -16.86
CA THR A 166 -10.68 21.81 -16.29
C THR A 166 -10.25 23.28 -16.25
N PRO A 167 -10.90 24.17 -17.04
CA PRO A 167 -10.50 25.56 -17.14
C PRO A 167 -10.61 26.31 -15.80
N MET A 168 -9.76 27.34 -15.65
CA MET A 168 -9.87 28.37 -14.61
C MET A 168 -11.17 29.16 -14.82
N ILE A 169 -12.32 28.66 -14.38
CA ILE A 169 -13.58 29.44 -14.40
C ILE A 169 -13.80 30.08 -13.01
N SER A 170 -12.76 30.67 -12.46
CA SER A 170 -12.89 31.84 -11.59
C SER A 170 -11.95 32.87 -12.19
N GLU A 171 -12.49 34.05 -12.49
CA GLU A 171 -11.68 35.24 -12.79
C GLU A 171 -10.76 35.66 -11.63
N GLU A 172 -10.75 34.90 -10.51
CA GLU A 172 -10.06 35.24 -9.26
C GLU A 172 -8.75 34.46 -9.03
N ASP A 173 -8.48 33.36 -9.74
CA ASP A 173 -7.28 32.54 -9.50
C ASP A 173 -6.31 32.64 -10.70
N PRO A 174 -5.43 33.66 -10.75
CA PRO A 174 -4.42 33.75 -11.79
C PRO A 174 -3.45 32.55 -11.76
N PRO A 175 -2.85 32.19 -12.91
CA PRO A 175 -1.86 31.13 -12.97
C PRO A 175 -0.68 31.45 -12.03
N GLY A 176 -0.52 30.64 -10.97
CA GLY A 176 0.55 30.82 -9.98
C GLY A 176 0.09 31.04 -8.54
N GLN A 177 -1.21 31.06 -8.27
CA GLN A 177 -1.69 31.15 -6.89
C GLN A 177 -1.36 29.87 -6.11
N PHE A 178 -0.77 30.06 -4.93
CA PHE A 178 -0.48 29.01 -3.97
C PHE A 178 -1.71 28.83 -3.07
N ALA A 179 -2.19 27.60 -2.94
CA ALA A 179 -3.32 27.27 -2.09
C ALA A 179 -3.02 26.00 -1.28
N TYR A 180 -3.81 25.79 -0.22
CA TYR A 180 -3.80 24.52 0.50
C TYR A 180 -4.24 23.40 -0.45
N CYS A 181 -3.42 22.37 -0.55
CA CYS A 181 -3.62 21.28 -1.50
C CYS A 181 -4.72 20.35 -0.96
N SER A 182 -5.92 20.41 -1.53
CA SER A 182 -7.03 19.55 -1.14
C SER A 182 -7.63 18.85 -2.35
N ILE A 183 -8.22 17.67 -2.14
CA ILE A 183 -8.96 16.96 -3.19
C ILE A 183 -10.09 17.83 -3.74
N ASP A 184 -10.67 18.67 -2.89
CA ASP A 184 -11.77 19.57 -3.25
C ASP A 184 -11.31 20.77 -4.08
N SER A 185 -10.10 21.30 -3.86
CA SER A 185 -9.53 22.36 -4.72
C SER A 185 -9.15 21.84 -6.10
N LEU A 186 -8.94 20.53 -6.25
CA LEU A 186 -8.69 19.87 -7.54
C LEU A 186 -9.96 19.36 -8.23
N ASN A 187 -11.13 19.45 -7.59
CA ASN A 187 -12.37 18.97 -8.18
C ASN A 187 -12.84 19.94 -9.26
N ALA A 188 -13.15 19.37 -10.44
CA ALA A 188 -13.68 20.12 -11.57
C ALA A 188 -14.95 20.89 -11.19
N LYS A 189 -15.04 22.18 -11.51
CA LYS A 189 -16.30 22.94 -11.39
C LYS A 189 -17.39 22.37 -12.31
N SER A 190 -17.00 21.85 -13.48
CA SER A 190 -17.93 21.14 -14.37
C SER A 190 -18.43 19.84 -13.73
N PRO A 191 -19.76 19.64 -13.58
CA PRO A 191 -20.31 18.42 -13.01
C PRO A 191 -19.99 17.19 -13.86
N ILE A 192 -19.90 17.36 -15.19
CA ILE A 192 -19.56 16.30 -16.13
C ILE A 192 -18.13 15.82 -15.89
N VAL A 193 -17.16 16.74 -15.86
CA VAL A 193 -15.75 16.37 -15.66
C VAL A 193 -15.53 15.78 -14.26
N ARG A 194 -16.22 16.31 -13.24
CA ARG A 194 -16.21 15.74 -11.89
C ARG A 194 -16.71 14.30 -11.88
N SER A 195 -17.80 14.01 -12.59
CA SER A 195 -18.32 12.65 -12.74
C SER A 195 -17.32 11.73 -13.44
N ILE A 196 -16.62 12.23 -14.47
CA ILE A 196 -15.59 11.46 -15.18
C ILE A 196 -14.41 11.15 -14.25
N VAL A 197 -13.88 12.14 -13.53
CA VAL A 197 -12.76 11.93 -12.58
C VAL A 197 -13.17 10.94 -11.48
N ASN A 198 -14.39 11.06 -10.96
CA ASN A 198 -14.93 10.13 -9.98
C ASN A 198 -15.04 8.70 -10.54
N PHE A 199 -15.53 8.55 -11.76
CA PHE A 199 -15.56 7.26 -12.44
C PHE A 199 -14.15 6.67 -12.62
N LEU A 200 -13.17 7.48 -13.03
CA LEU A 200 -11.77 7.06 -13.17
C LEU A 200 -11.11 6.69 -11.84
N ASN A 201 -11.60 7.17 -10.68
CA ASN A 201 -11.15 6.71 -9.37
C ASN A 201 -11.70 5.33 -9.01
N VAL A 202 -12.93 5.03 -9.43
CA VAL A 202 -13.64 3.78 -9.11
C VAL A 202 -13.32 2.67 -10.10
N LEU A 203 -13.02 2.99 -11.36
CA LEU A 203 -12.79 2.02 -12.42
C LEU A 203 -11.68 0.99 -12.12
N PRO A 204 -10.47 1.37 -11.63
CA PRO A 204 -9.43 0.40 -11.28
C PRO A 204 -9.88 -0.62 -10.23
N ILE A 205 -10.70 -0.18 -9.26
CA ILE A 205 -11.25 -1.03 -8.21
C ILE A 205 -12.24 -2.03 -8.80
N LEU A 206 -13.14 -1.57 -9.68
CA LEU A 206 -14.09 -2.44 -10.37
C LEU A 206 -13.35 -3.51 -11.19
N ILE A 207 -12.31 -3.12 -11.93
CA ILE A 207 -11.47 -4.06 -12.70
C ILE A 207 -10.87 -5.12 -11.76
N SER A 208 -10.27 -4.70 -10.64
CA SER A 208 -9.68 -5.64 -9.67
C SER A 208 -10.71 -6.58 -9.03
N ILE A 209 -11.92 -6.09 -8.71
CA ILE A 209 -13.01 -6.92 -8.19
C ILE A 209 -13.45 -7.97 -9.24
N VAL A 210 -13.64 -7.53 -10.49
CA VAL A 210 -14.04 -8.43 -11.57
C VAL A 210 -12.99 -9.52 -11.79
N VAL A 211 -11.72 -9.15 -11.91
CA VAL A 211 -10.62 -10.12 -12.07
C VAL A 211 -10.58 -11.12 -10.92
N LEU A 212 -10.65 -10.64 -9.68
CA LEU A 212 -10.65 -11.50 -8.49
C LEU A 212 -11.83 -12.49 -8.51
N SER A 213 -13.03 -12.00 -8.83
CA SER A 213 -14.24 -12.80 -8.88
C SER A 213 -14.17 -13.89 -9.96
N VAL A 214 -13.67 -13.55 -11.15
CA VAL A 214 -13.51 -14.49 -12.28
C VAL A 214 -12.47 -15.56 -11.93
N CYS A 215 -11.29 -15.16 -11.45
CA CYS A 215 -10.25 -16.11 -11.05
C CYS A 215 -10.77 -17.09 -10.00
N TYR A 216 -11.51 -16.62 -8.99
CA TYR A 216 -12.04 -17.50 -7.96
C TYR A 216 -13.16 -18.42 -8.46
N CYS A 217 -14.06 -17.93 -9.30
CA CYS A 217 -15.10 -18.75 -9.92
C CYS A 217 -14.47 -19.91 -10.71
N LEU A 218 -13.39 -19.64 -11.45
CA LEU A 218 -12.68 -20.66 -12.21
C LEU A 218 -11.93 -21.65 -11.30
N ILE A 219 -11.21 -21.18 -10.27
CA ILE A 219 -10.57 -22.05 -9.26
C ILE A 219 -11.60 -22.98 -8.61
N SER A 220 -12.78 -22.43 -8.25
CA SER A 220 -13.84 -23.19 -7.59
C SER A 220 -14.44 -24.25 -8.52
N ARG A 221 -14.60 -23.93 -9.81
CA ARG A 221 -15.07 -24.89 -10.82
C ARG A 221 -14.07 -26.03 -11.01
N GLU A 222 -12.79 -25.71 -11.12
CA GLU A 222 -11.72 -26.71 -11.27
C GLU A 222 -11.60 -27.61 -10.02
N GLY A 223 -11.72 -27.02 -8.82
CA GLY A 223 -11.74 -27.76 -7.56
C GLY A 223 -12.92 -28.72 -7.43
N LYS A 224 -14.09 -28.36 -7.99
CA LYS A 224 -15.25 -29.27 -8.07
C LYS A 224 -15.01 -30.42 -9.04
N ARG A 225 -14.41 -30.15 -10.21
CA ARG A 225 -14.10 -31.15 -11.23
C ARG A 225 -13.17 -32.25 -10.70
N ASN A 226 -12.18 -31.87 -9.90
CA ASN A 226 -11.10 -32.78 -9.49
C ASN A 226 -11.35 -33.46 -8.12
N GLY A 227 -12.57 -33.38 -7.57
CA GLY A 227 -12.95 -34.04 -6.30
C GLY A 227 -12.27 -33.52 -5.03
N SER A 228 -11.32 -32.58 -5.13
CA SER A 228 -10.50 -32.05 -4.02
C SER A 228 -11.12 -30.83 -3.32
N ILE A 229 -12.45 -30.83 -3.18
CA ILE A 229 -13.23 -29.70 -2.64
C ILE A 229 -12.76 -29.27 -1.25
N ARG A 230 -12.36 -30.18 -0.36
CA ARG A 230 -12.14 -29.84 1.06
C ARG A 230 -10.83 -29.07 1.32
N VAL A 231 -9.71 -29.48 0.73
CA VAL A 231 -8.39 -28.89 1.03
C VAL A 231 -8.09 -27.71 0.10
N ALA A 232 -8.33 -27.87 -1.20
CA ALA A 232 -8.14 -26.79 -2.18
C ALA A 232 -9.11 -25.62 -1.91
N SER A 233 -10.38 -25.88 -1.59
CA SER A 233 -11.30 -24.78 -1.26
C SER A 233 -11.01 -24.13 0.09
N LYS A 234 -10.44 -24.82 1.09
CA LYS A 234 -10.15 -24.18 2.38
C LYS A 234 -9.00 -23.18 2.24
N ARG A 235 -7.88 -23.57 1.60
CA ARG A 235 -6.74 -22.66 1.37
C ARG A 235 -7.10 -21.52 0.41
N ALA A 236 -7.84 -21.82 -0.66
CA ALA A 236 -8.34 -20.81 -1.61
C ALA A 236 -9.35 -19.85 -0.97
N ARG A 237 -10.28 -20.32 -0.14
CA ARG A 237 -11.25 -19.46 0.58
C ARG A 237 -10.58 -18.46 1.48
N TYR A 238 -9.57 -18.86 2.26
CA TYR A 238 -8.85 -17.90 3.10
C TYR A 238 -8.15 -16.84 2.24
N THR A 239 -7.46 -17.25 1.17
CA THR A 239 -6.81 -16.30 0.26
C THR A 239 -7.80 -15.32 -0.35
N VAL A 240 -8.97 -15.79 -0.79
CA VAL A 240 -10.05 -14.96 -1.34
C VAL A 240 -10.68 -14.07 -0.29
N MET A 241 -10.88 -14.57 0.93
CA MET A 241 -11.35 -13.76 2.05
C MET A 241 -10.37 -12.62 2.34
N PHE A 242 -9.06 -12.86 2.30
CA PHE A 242 -8.07 -11.79 2.48
C PHE A 242 -7.97 -10.83 1.31
N HIS A 243 -8.01 -11.32 0.05
CA HIS A 243 -8.03 -10.41 -1.12
C HIS A 243 -9.31 -9.57 -1.13
N SER A 244 -10.45 -10.19 -0.83
CA SER A 244 -11.75 -9.50 -0.75
C SER A 244 -11.74 -8.51 0.41
N LEU A 245 -11.21 -8.89 1.56
CA LEU A 245 -11.05 -8.00 2.71
C LEU A 245 -10.14 -6.81 2.37
N GLN A 246 -9.03 -7.06 1.70
CA GLN A 246 -8.11 -6.02 1.27
C GLN A 246 -8.75 -5.07 0.25
N VAL A 247 -9.43 -5.59 -0.78
CA VAL A 247 -10.18 -4.77 -1.74
C VAL A 247 -11.29 -3.99 -1.04
N SER A 248 -12.03 -4.59 -0.11
CA SER A 248 -13.01 -3.90 0.72
C SER A 248 -12.38 -2.74 1.51
N PHE A 249 -11.15 -2.90 1.98
CA PHE A 249 -10.42 -1.82 2.62
C PHE A 249 -9.94 -0.71 1.67
N TYR A 250 -9.78 -0.96 0.36
CA TYR A 250 -9.60 0.12 -0.64
C TYR A 250 -10.91 0.81 -1.02
N VAL A 251 -12.01 0.05 -1.04
CA VAL A 251 -13.35 0.56 -1.35
C VAL A 251 -13.89 1.43 -0.22
N LEU A 252 -13.68 1.03 1.04
CA LEU A 252 -14.26 1.68 2.20
C LEU A 252 -13.87 3.17 2.33
N PRO A 253 -12.59 3.59 2.17
CA PRO A 253 -12.20 5.01 2.20
C PRO A 253 -12.90 5.89 1.17
N ILE A 254 -13.21 5.33 -0.01
CA ILE A 254 -13.93 6.01 -1.09
C ILE A 254 -15.42 6.06 -0.76
N PHE A 255 -15.99 4.94 -0.30
CA PHE A 255 -17.37 4.90 0.19
C PHE A 255 -17.59 5.93 1.29
N LEU A 256 -16.70 5.98 2.29
CA LEU A 256 -16.75 6.95 3.39
C LEU A 256 -16.62 8.39 2.90
N TYR A 257 -15.82 8.67 1.87
CA TYR A 257 -15.74 10.01 1.25
C TYR A 257 -17.08 10.44 0.63
N TYR A 258 -17.79 9.53 -0.05
CA TYR A 258 -19.10 9.85 -0.61
C TYR A 258 -20.19 9.95 0.47
N VAL A 259 -20.13 9.09 1.49
CA VAL A 259 -21.03 9.20 2.65
C VAL A 259 -20.81 10.52 3.37
N GLU A 260 -19.57 10.97 3.54
CA GLU A 260 -19.22 12.28 4.09
C GLU A 260 -19.85 13.42 3.28
N LYS A 261 -19.64 13.41 1.95
CA LYS A 261 -20.18 14.42 1.03
C LYS A 261 -21.72 14.48 1.03
N VAL A 262 -22.41 13.35 1.18
CA VAL A 262 -23.87 13.26 1.02
C VAL A 262 -24.62 13.38 2.35
N TYR A 263 -24.07 12.84 3.45
CA TYR A 263 -24.79 12.68 4.72
C TYR A 263 -24.22 13.52 5.88
N PHE A 264 -22.92 13.82 5.89
CA PHE A 264 -22.27 14.44 7.06
C PHE A 264 -22.10 15.96 6.97
N THR A 265 -22.82 16.63 6.06
CA THR A 265 -22.94 18.09 6.05
C THR A 265 -23.60 18.68 7.32
N ILE A 266 -23.99 17.82 8.29
CA ILE A 266 -24.91 18.14 9.39
C ILE A 266 -24.27 17.98 10.79
N ALA A 267 -23.07 17.38 10.96
CA ALA A 267 -22.45 17.21 12.29
C ALA A 267 -20.91 17.23 12.28
N GLU A 268 -20.30 18.35 12.67
CA GLU A 268 -18.85 18.59 12.64
C GLU A 268 -18.04 17.61 13.51
N GLY A 269 -18.59 17.15 14.65
CA GLY A 269 -17.87 16.24 15.56
C GLY A 269 -17.74 14.79 15.10
N THR A 270 -18.58 14.33 14.17
CA THR A 270 -18.59 12.93 13.70
C THR A 270 -17.61 12.70 12.53
N VAL A 271 -17.26 13.77 11.81
CA VAL A 271 -16.39 13.72 10.62
C VAL A 271 -14.95 13.38 10.99
N GLU A 272 -14.41 13.98 12.06
CA GLU A 272 -13.02 13.70 12.50
C GLU A 272 -12.83 12.24 12.90
N GLN A 273 -13.77 11.68 13.67
CA GLN A 273 -13.74 10.29 14.11
C GLN A 273 -13.82 9.33 12.92
N LEU A 274 -14.64 9.66 11.91
CA LEU A 274 -14.77 8.88 10.68
C LEU A 274 -13.49 8.92 9.84
N LEU A 275 -12.82 10.07 9.77
CA LEU A 275 -11.54 10.22 9.07
C LEU A 275 -10.41 9.44 9.75
N ILE A 276 -10.35 9.45 11.08
CA ILE A 276 -9.39 8.64 11.84
C ILE A 276 -9.69 7.16 11.63
N LEU A 277 -10.95 6.75 11.72
CA LEU A 277 -11.36 5.36 11.47
C LEU A 277 -10.99 4.91 10.05
N LYS A 278 -11.27 5.73 9.03
CA LYS A 278 -10.86 5.51 7.63
C LYS A 278 -9.36 5.29 7.52
N THR A 279 -8.57 6.12 8.19
CA THR A 279 -7.10 6.04 8.19
C THR A 279 -6.61 4.77 8.88
N ILE A 280 -7.19 4.40 10.03
CA ILE A 280 -6.85 3.17 10.77
C ILE A 280 -7.17 1.95 9.92
N VAL A 281 -8.38 1.89 9.36
CA VAL A 281 -8.86 0.74 8.60
C VAL A 281 -8.03 0.54 7.33
N PHE A 282 -7.78 1.61 6.60
CA PHE A 282 -6.96 1.57 5.40
C PHE A 282 -5.50 1.21 5.71
N GLY A 283 -4.96 1.78 6.78
CA GLY A 283 -3.61 1.49 7.22
C GLY A 283 -3.41 0.05 7.72
N ALA A 284 -4.40 -0.49 8.43
CA ALA A 284 -4.42 -1.90 8.82
C ALA A 284 -4.44 -2.81 7.59
N ALA A 285 -5.22 -2.45 6.57
CA ALA A 285 -5.23 -3.18 5.30
C ALA A 285 -3.84 -3.20 4.65
N GLN A 286 -3.20 -2.04 4.52
CA GLN A 286 -1.86 -1.95 3.95
C GLN A 286 -0.84 -2.75 4.75
N GLY A 287 -0.83 -2.63 6.09
CA GLY A 287 0.12 -3.33 6.96
C GLY A 287 -0.09 -4.85 7.01
N LEU A 288 -1.34 -5.33 6.87
CA LEU A 288 -1.66 -6.76 6.89
C LEU A 288 -1.37 -7.44 5.55
N SER A 289 -1.40 -6.71 4.44
CA SER A 289 -1.19 -7.26 3.11
C SER A 289 0.18 -7.97 2.97
N PRO A 290 1.31 -7.35 3.34
CA PRO A 290 2.62 -8.00 3.40
C PRO A 290 2.62 -9.32 4.19
N ILE A 291 1.93 -9.36 5.33
CA ILE A 291 1.87 -10.53 6.21
C ILE A 291 1.07 -11.65 5.54
N VAL A 292 -0.08 -11.30 4.96
CA VAL A 292 -0.97 -12.22 4.25
C VAL A 292 -0.28 -12.85 3.03
N TYR A 293 0.47 -12.07 2.26
CA TYR A 293 1.10 -12.53 1.01
C TYR A 293 2.51 -13.10 1.19
N GLY A 294 3.30 -12.53 2.09
CA GLY A 294 4.68 -12.94 2.32
C GLY A 294 4.81 -14.02 3.39
N LEU A 295 4.46 -13.73 4.66
CA LEU A 295 4.73 -14.65 5.77
C LEU A 295 3.90 -15.94 5.73
N ARG A 296 2.77 -15.94 5.02
CA ARG A 296 1.98 -17.14 4.76
C ARG A 296 2.58 -18.04 3.67
N ALA A 297 3.52 -17.55 2.88
CA ALA A 297 4.23 -18.39 1.93
C ALA A 297 5.20 -19.28 2.72
N ASP A 298 4.91 -20.58 2.79
CA ASP A 298 5.73 -21.57 3.48
C ASP A 298 7.20 -21.45 3.04
N GLU A 299 7.44 -21.18 1.75
CA GLU A 299 8.79 -21.03 1.19
C GLU A 299 9.51 -19.76 1.67
N LEU A 300 8.79 -18.66 1.94
CA LEU A 300 9.39 -17.45 2.53
C LEU A 300 9.69 -17.67 4.01
N ARG A 301 8.77 -18.33 4.73
CA ARG A 301 8.97 -18.70 6.14
C ARG A 301 10.15 -19.64 6.30
N GLU A 302 10.28 -20.65 5.45
CA GLU A 302 11.43 -21.57 5.42
C GLU A 302 12.73 -20.87 5.05
N ALA A 303 12.70 -19.94 4.09
CA ALA A 303 13.85 -19.11 3.77
C ALA A 303 14.29 -18.24 4.96
N LEU A 304 13.33 -17.63 5.66
CA LEU A 304 13.57 -16.84 6.87
C LEU A 304 14.18 -17.69 7.99
N LEU A 305 13.58 -18.84 8.29
CA LEU A 305 14.07 -19.76 9.32
C LEU A 305 15.50 -20.26 9.00
N ARG A 306 15.82 -20.52 7.74
CA ARG A 306 17.18 -20.92 7.31
C ARG A 306 18.21 -19.80 7.49
N VAL A 307 17.82 -18.54 7.27
CA VAL A 307 18.70 -17.40 7.54
C VAL A 307 18.90 -17.25 9.04
N LEU A 308 17.81 -17.25 9.82
CA LEU A 308 17.87 -17.09 11.27
C LEU A 308 18.70 -18.20 11.93
N SER A 309 18.54 -19.46 11.52
CA SER A 309 19.34 -20.57 12.06
C SER A 309 20.82 -20.46 11.74
N ARG A 310 21.18 -19.97 10.54
CA ARG A 310 22.58 -19.67 10.20
C ARG A 310 23.11 -18.49 11.00
N CYS A 311 22.32 -17.43 11.20
CA CYS A 311 22.71 -16.28 12.02
C CYS A 311 22.94 -16.70 13.48
N VAL A 312 22.05 -17.50 14.07
CA VAL A 312 22.21 -18.06 15.43
C VAL A 312 23.44 -18.98 15.50
N TYR A 313 23.69 -19.80 14.48
CA TYR A 313 24.89 -20.63 14.44
C TYR A 313 26.18 -19.79 14.34
N TYR A 314 26.21 -18.76 13.50
CA TYR A 314 27.35 -17.85 13.36
C TYR A 314 27.57 -17.02 14.62
N ASP A 315 26.52 -16.49 15.24
CA ASP A 315 26.60 -15.73 16.48
C ASP A 315 27.17 -16.61 17.63
N ASN A 316 26.69 -17.85 17.75
CA ASN A 316 27.25 -18.83 18.68
C ASN A 316 28.70 -19.25 18.37
N LYS A 317 29.14 -19.14 17.11
CA LYS A 317 30.52 -19.40 16.70
C LYS A 317 31.42 -18.21 17.02
N VAL A 318 30.99 -16.99 16.70
CA VAL A 318 31.71 -15.74 17.01
C VAL A 318 31.81 -15.54 18.52
N HIS A 319 30.75 -15.79 19.28
CA HIS A 319 30.78 -15.71 20.74
C HIS A 319 31.76 -16.73 21.36
N ARG A 320 31.87 -17.94 20.76
CA ARG A 320 32.90 -18.92 21.17
C ARG A 320 34.31 -18.48 20.81
N MET A 321 34.53 -17.86 19.64
CA MET A 321 35.84 -17.36 19.20
C MET A 321 36.28 -16.15 20.04
N ASN A 322 35.38 -15.22 20.37
CA ASN A 322 35.69 -14.08 21.26
C ASN A 322 35.95 -14.52 22.71
N LYS A 323 35.29 -15.59 23.17
CA LYS A 323 35.58 -16.21 24.48
C LYS A 323 36.94 -16.93 24.52
N TRP A 324 37.44 -17.36 23.36
CA TRP A 324 38.78 -17.92 23.19
C TRP A 324 39.86 -16.83 23.16
N ASP A 325 39.60 -15.71 22.48
CA ASP A 325 40.55 -14.59 22.36
C ASP A 325 40.73 -13.83 23.68
N GLY A 326 39.65 -13.61 24.44
CA GLY A 326 39.70 -12.99 25.78
C GLY A 326 40.29 -13.88 26.90
N ARG A 327 40.74 -15.11 26.58
CA ARG A 327 41.23 -16.08 27.58
C ARG A 327 42.56 -16.72 27.19
N GLY A 328 43.31 -16.06 26.30
CA GLY A 328 44.73 -16.29 25.96
C GLY A 328 45.29 -17.61 26.46
N ARG A 329 44.96 -18.72 25.81
CA ARG A 329 45.70 -19.98 25.92
C ARG A 329 45.76 -20.63 24.55
N VAL A 330 46.90 -20.44 23.91
CA VAL A 330 47.42 -21.37 22.91
C VAL A 330 47.60 -22.69 23.65
N GLN A 331 46.76 -23.67 23.33
CA GLN A 331 47.04 -25.04 23.73
C GLN A 331 47.86 -25.64 22.58
N GLU A 332 49.18 -25.61 22.76
CA GLU A 332 50.12 -26.50 22.08
C GLU A 332 49.49 -27.90 22.06
N ARG A 333 49.20 -28.38 20.86
CA ARG A 333 48.94 -29.80 20.65
C ARG A 333 50.29 -30.41 20.34
N ASP A 334 50.85 -31.03 21.38
CA ASP A 334 51.96 -31.97 21.26
C ASP A 334 51.63 -33.03 20.19
N PRO A 335 52.55 -33.35 19.27
CA PRO A 335 52.39 -34.44 18.34
C PRO A 335 53.01 -35.71 18.92
N GLU A 336 52.20 -36.61 19.48
CA GLU A 336 52.63 -37.99 19.74
C GLU A 336 51.66 -39.04 19.16
N TRP A 337 52.16 -39.71 18.10
CA TRP A 337 52.13 -41.14 17.77
C TRP A 337 50.86 -41.95 18.16
N LYS A 338 50.15 -42.65 17.26
CA LYS A 338 50.53 -43.55 16.15
C LYS A 338 49.35 -43.74 15.20
#